data_AF-A0A841CFC2-F1
#
_entry.id   AF-A0A841CFC2-F1
#
_cell.length_a   1.000
_cell.length_b   1.000
_cell.length_c   1.000
_cell.angle_alpha   90.00
_cell.angle_beta   90.00
_cell.angle_gamma   90.00
#
_symmetry.space_group_name_H-M   'P 1'
#
loop_
_entity.id
_entity.type
_entity.pdbx_description
1 polymer ?
#
loop_
_entity_poly.entity_id
_entity_poly.type
_entity_poly.pdbx_seq_one_letter_code
_entity_poly.pdbx_strand_id
1 'polypeptide(L)'
;MGGLLGLQRQVGNSAVVALVQRTPDAKVVAQRRGVLDPVQGLAMHDLLRRLAGLPVDVHTDYDAGLASGGPRLVLAMKAVAARGRPWNAFVVEHSFKMDAGTAASPLPEDQLIDIVAFLGGPADYRAHLQLPQWPEKFALATGPGALPADMRVRVARQALANRAAVPIRADLKPMPGGGFQYAGDTGAFRSPSASRLERIARDEILHEGGPTAVNTFDNNRPPLTLGAGFLQQTAIGWISTWLGGDPASREKFRLAGLDVGGGKIQALQADGSVVEGAAAMGVFAADAHLLSLFMTTGEDPAAKTKVVDAQVAVIRANHINAAAQAADKAKWSDTAIAVCMHITHWLPAFGWGANKDEYLATNGDLLAIVKTFGRLAGVTRGSGAVIVGNGDNRCTTPFSGSHFDVFGAGVGQPGAARTAAVGAGTKITSSLEEIDESEDNKGQLLFRLGPPANRTAKVDWLRLPQR
;
A
#
# COMPACT_ATOMS: atom_id res chain seq x y z
N MET A 1 -3.04 -35.22 -27.96
CA MET A 1 -2.17 -36.18 -27.23
C MET A 1 -1.05 -35.44 -26.48
N GLY A 2 -1.38 -34.62 -25.47
CA GLY A 2 -0.38 -33.81 -24.74
C GLY A 2 -0.50 -33.86 -23.20
N GLY A 3 -1.45 -34.63 -22.65
CA GLY A 3 -1.75 -34.64 -21.22
C GLY A 3 -0.88 -35.59 -20.38
N LEU A 4 -0.33 -36.65 -20.96
CA LEU A 4 0.42 -37.66 -20.18
C LEU A 4 1.86 -37.27 -19.86
N LEU A 5 2.52 -36.47 -20.69
CA LEU A 5 3.92 -36.04 -20.48
C LEU A 5 4.07 -34.96 -19.39
N GLY A 6 3.02 -34.18 -19.13
CA GLY A 6 3.01 -33.14 -18.07
C GLY A 6 2.89 -33.72 -16.67
N LEU A 7 2.03 -34.74 -16.48
CA LEU A 7 1.85 -35.43 -15.21
C LEU A 7 3.09 -36.21 -14.78
N GLN A 8 3.83 -36.80 -15.73
CA GLN A 8 5.07 -37.54 -15.43
C GLN A 8 6.21 -36.63 -14.93
N ARG A 9 6.29 -35.37 -15.40
CA ARG A 9 7.26 -34.37 -14.89
C ARG A 9 6.90 -33.85 -13.50
N GLN A 10 5.61 -33.73 -13.18
CA GLN A 10 5.15 -33.23 -11.89
C GLN A 10 5.35 -34.26 -10.76
N VAL A 11 5.10 -35.54 -11.04
CA VAL A 11 5.35 -36.64 -10.08
C VAL A 11 6.86 -36.86 -9.86
N GLY A 12 7.68 -36.70 -10.90
CA GLY A 12 9.14 -36.75 -10.79
C GLY A 12 9.73 -35.63 -9.92
N ASN A 13 9.24 -34.40 -10.05
CA ASN A 13 9.69 -33.27 -9.24
C ASN A 13 9.20 -33.36 -7.79
N SER A 14 7.97 -33.83 -7.54
CA SER A 14 7.49 -34.06 -6.17
C SER A 14 8.24 -35.20 -5.47
N ALA A 15 8.62 -36.25 -6.22
CA ALA A 15 9.46 -37.32 -5.68
C ALA A 15 10.89 -36.84 -5.38
N VAL A 16 11.46 -35.94 -6.19
CA VAL A 16 12.76 -35.30 -5.92
C VAL A 16 12.68 -34.31 -4.75
N VAL A 17 11.59 -33.54 -4.62
CA VAL A 17 11.35 -32.67 -3.45
C VAL A 17 11.15 -33.50 -2.18
N ALA A 18 10.45 -34.63 -2.26
CA ALA A 18 10.32 -35.58 -1.15
C ALA A 18 11.63 -36.34 -0.84
N LEU A 19 12.49 -36.57 -1.83
CA LEU A 19 13.83 -37.14 -1.63
C LEU A 19 14.81 -36.12 -0.98
N VAL A 20 14.58 -34.83 -1.22
CA VAL A 20 15.36 -33.71 -0.64
C VAL A 20 14.82 -33.33 0.75
N GLN A 21 13.53 -33.53 1.02
CA GLN A 21 12.91 -33.42 2.34
C GLN A 21 12.91 -34.75 3.09
N ARG A 22 14.07 -35.42 3.19
CA ARG A 22 14.22 -36.51 4.15
C ARG A 22 14.05 -35.92 5.54
N THR A 23 12.91 -36.17 6.17
CA THR A 23 12.74 -35.97 7.62
C THR A 23 13.92 -36.67 8.28
N PRO A 24 14.75 -35.95 9.06
CA PRO A 24 15.90 -36.56 9.70
C PRO A 24 15.42 -37.75 10.53
N ASP A 25 16.20 -38.85 10.53
CA ASP A 25 15.89 -40.00 11.37
C ASP A 25 15.80 -39.51 12.82
N ALA A 26 14.61 -39.64 13.43
CA ALA A 26 14.34 -39.17 14.78
C ALA A 26 15.33 -39.75 15.80
N LYS A 27 15.89 -40.94 15.55
CA LYS A 27 16.94 -41.53 16.39
C LYS A 27 18.26 -40.77 16.29
N VAL A 28 18.63 -40.33 15.08
CA VAL A 28 19.83 -39.51 14.85
C VAL A 28 19.69 -38.14 15.51
N VAL A 29 18.51 -37.52 15.38
CA VAL A 29 18.21 -36.24 16.04
C VAL A 29 18.28 -36.39 17.57
N ALA A 30 17.68 -37.44 18.13
CA ALA A 30 17.71 -37.69 19.57
C ALA A 30 19.14 -37.95 20.10
N GLN A 31 19.95 -38.70 19.35
CA GLN A 31 21.35 -38.94 19.70
C GLN A 31 22.17 -37.64 19.69
N ARG A 32 22.04 -36.83 18.64
CA ARG A 32 22.74 -35.55 18.51
C ARG A 32 22.28 -34.53 19.54
N ARG A 33 20.99 -34.53 19.86
CA ARG A 33 20.43 -33.75 20.97
C ARG A 33 21.11 -34.10 22.30
N GLY A 34 21.36 -35.38 22.59
CA GLY A 34 22.10 -35.80 23.78
C GLY A 34 23.51 -35.20 23.89
N VAL A 35 24.14 -34.85 22.77
CA VAL A 35 25.45 -34.16 22.72
C VAL A 35 25.32 -32.64 22.86
N LEU A 36 24.21 -32.06 22.39
CA LEU A 36 23.96 -30.62 22.38
C LEU A 36 23.32 -30.10 23.68
N ASP A 37 22.46 -30.90 24.33
CA ASP A 37 21.75 -30.55 25.57
C ASP A 37 22.70 -30.09 26.70
N PRO A 38 23.87 -30.71 26.93
CA PRO A 38 24.80 -30.28 27.98
C PRO A 38 25.47 -28.93 27.73
N VAL A 39 25.50 -28.46 26.47
CA VAL A 39 26.28 -27.26 26.08
C VAL A 39 25.40 -26.05 25.81
N GLN A 40 24.10 -26.26 25.54
CA GLN A 40 23.18 -25.20 25.08
C GLN A 40 23.01 -24.04 26.07
N GLY A 41 23.19 -24.29 27.38
CA GLY A 41 23.12 -23.28 28.44
C GLY A 41 24.40 -22.48 28.69
N LEU A 42 25.52 -22.80 28.03
CA LEU A 42 26.79 -22.10 28.22
C LEU A 42 26.73 -20.65 27.72
N ALA A 43 27.57 -19.77 28.29
CA ALA A 43 27.84 -18.44 27.75
C ALA A 43 28.27 -18.53 26.28
N MET A 44 27.98 -17.52 25.46
CA MET A 44 28.13 -17.63 23.99
C MET A 44 29.59 -17.90 23.58
N HIS A 45 30.55 -17.22 24.19
CA HIS A 45 31.98 -17.51 24.01
C HIS A 45 32.37 -18.98 24.24
N ASP A 46 31.93 -19.57 25.35
CA ASP A 46 32.22 -20.97 25.69
C ASP A 46 31.43 -21.95 24.82
N LEU A 47 30.18 -21.59 24.50
CA LEU A 47 29.33 -22.35 23.59
C LEU A 47 29.98 -22.50 22.21
N LEU A 48 30.46 -21.40 21.62
CA LEU A 48 31.10 -21.40 20.30
C LEU A 48 32.36 -22.28 20.29
N ARG A 49 33.19 -22.19 21.32
CA ARG A 49 34.38 -23.05 21.47
C ARG A 49 34.01 -24.51 21.61
N ARG A 50 33.01 -24.81 22.43
CA ARG A 50 32.56 -26.18 22.67
C ARG A 50 31.95 -26.80 21.42
N LEU A 51 31.13 -26.06 20.69
CA LEU A 51 30.55 -26.47 19.41
C LEU A 51 31.61 -26.70 18.34
N ALA A 52 32.64 -25.85 18.25
CA ALA A 52 33.73 -26.01 17.31
C ALA A 52 34.60 -27.26 17.55
N GLY A 53 34.54 -27.85 18.76
CA GLY A 53 35.19 -29.12 19.08
C GLY A 53 34.31 -30.34 18.86
N LEU A 54 33.03 -30.17 18.51
CA LEU A 54 32.14 -31.30 18.19
C LEU A 54 32.41 -31.82 16.77
N PRO A 55 32.03 -33.07 16.46
CA PRO A 55 32.02 -33.56 15.09
C PRO A 55 31.18 -32.66 14.17
N VAL A 56 31.64 -32.50 12.91
CA VAL A 56 31.00 -31.61 11.94
C VAL A 56 29.54 -31.94 11.75
N ASP A 57 29.21 -33.22 11.63
CA ASP A 57 27.85 -33.69 11.42
C ASP A 57 26.90 -33.41 12.61
N VAL A 58 27.45 -33.19 13.81
CA VAL A 58 26.69 -32.77 15.00
C VAL A 58 26.46 -31.26 14.98
N HIS A 59 27.51 -30.45 14.78
CA HIS A 59 27.36 -28.99 14.83
C HIS A 59 26.75 -28.39 13.56
N THR A 60 26.51 -29.18 12.51
CA THR A 60 25.71 -28.78 11.33
C THR A 60 24.29 -29.34 11.31
N ASP A 61 23.88 -30.12 12.31
CA ASP A 61 22.50 -30.62 12.44
C ASP A 61 21.60 -29.57 13.12
N TYR A 62 21.12 -28.62 12.32
CA TYR A 62 20.33 -27.51 12.84
C TYR A 62 18.97 -27.92 13.41
N ASP A 63 18.43 -29.09 13.04
CA ASP A 63 17.18 -29.59 13.60
C ASP A 63 17.39 -30.10 15.03
N ALA A 64 18.47 -30.85 15.27
CA ALA A 64 18.89 -31.23 16.62
C ALA A 64 19.24 -29.99 17.47
N GLY A 65 19.91 -28.99 16.88
CA GLY A 65 20.21 -27.71 17.51
C GLY A 65 18.94 -26.94 17.92
N LEU A 66 17.96 -26.88 17.02
CA LEU A 66 16.69 -26.20 17.29
C LEU A 66 15.92 -26.91 18.42
N ALA A 67 15.91 -28.25 18.43
CA ALA A 67 15.23 -29.05 19.45
C ALA A 67 15.90 -28.98 20.83
N SER A 68 17.21 -28.72 20.89
CA SER A 68 18.00 -28.68 22.12
C SER A 68 18.03 -27.29 22.77
N GLY A 69 18.47 -26.28 22.02
CA GLY A 69 18.75 -24.93 22.54
C GLY A 69 18.10 -23.80 21.74
N GLY A 70 17.15 -24.14 20.86
CA GLY A 70 16.37 -23.18 20.11
C GLY A 70 17.19 -22.33 19.12
N PRO A 71 16.66 -21.15 18.73
CA PRO A 71 17.28 -20.27 17.74
C PRO A 71 18.70 -19.79 18.12
N ARG A 72 18.95 -19.60 19.43
CA ARG A 72 20.27 -19.20 19.95
C ARG A 72 21.34 -20.23 19.60
N LEU A 73 21.08 -21.50 19.91
CA LEU A 73 22.03 -22.57 19.63
C LEU A 73 22.25 -22.75 18.13
N VAL A 74 21.19 -22.68 17.32
CA VAL A 74 21.29 -22.75 15.86
C VAL A 74 22.16 -21.62 15.30
N LEU A 75 22.04 -20.40 15.84
CA LEU A 75 22.87 -19.28 15.39
C LEU A 75 24.35 -19.47 15.76
N ALA A 76 24.64 -19.99 16.96
CA ALA A 76 26.00 -20.34 17.37
C ALA A 76 26.60 -21.46 16.48
N MET A 77 25.82 -22.49 16.16
CA MET A 77 26.22 -23.57 15.24
C MET A 77 26.54 -23.04 13.85
N LYS A 78 25.73 -22.11 13.33
CA LYS A 78 26.00 -21.43 12.06
C LYS A 78 27.28 -20.59 12.11
N ALA A 79 27.56 -19.92 13.22
CA ALA A 79 28.80 -19.16 13.39
C ALA A 79 30.02 -20.09 13.36
N VAL A 80 29.95 -21.26 14.02
CA VAL A 80 30.99 -22.29 13.95
C VAL A 80 31.20 -22.78 12.51
N ALA A 81 30.12 -23.09 11.79
CA ALA A 81 30.20 -23.51 10.39
C ALA A 81 30.73 -22.41 9.46
N ALA A 82 30.57 -21.13 9.84
CA ALA A 82 31.06 -19.98 9.07
C ALA A 82 32.49 -19.56 9.42
N ARG A 83 33.18 -20.26 10.34
CA ARG A 83 34.55 -19.91 10.73
C ARG A 83 35.48 -19.85 9.52
N GLY A 84 36.24 -18.76 9.42
CA GLY A 84 37.11 -18.47 8.27
C GLY A 84 36.43 -17.67 7.14
N ARG A 85 35.11 -17.46 7.19
CA ARG A 85 34.41 -16.49 6.32
C ARG A 85 34.54 -15.07 6.91
N PRO A 86 34.42 -14.01 6.10
CA PRO A 86 34.35 -12.65 6.62
C PRO A 86 33.20 -12.48 7.62
N TRP A 87 33.51 -12.05 8.84
CA TRP A 87 32.55 -11.89 9.94
C TRP A 87 31.38 -10.99 9.55
N ASN A 88 31.63 -9.91 8.80
CA ASN A 88 30.62 -8.95 8.36
C ASN A 88 29.58 -9.59 7.43
N ALA A 89 30.00 -10.51 6.56
CA ALA A 89 29.09 -11.26 5.69
C ALA A 89 28.14 -12.15 6.51
N PHE A 90 28.64 -12.78 7.58
CA PHE A 90 27.82 -13.57 8.50
C PHE A 90 26.81 -12.71 9.25
N VAL A 91 27.25 -11.56 9.79
CA VAL A 91 26.33 -10.64 10.49
C VAL A 91 25.25 -10.11 9.56
N VAL A 92 25.57 -9.80 8.30
CA VAL A 92 24.58 -9.39 7.29
C VAL A 92 23.60 -10.53 6.98
N GLU A 93 24.10 -11.74 6.75
CA GLU A 93 23.30 -12.93 6.41
C GLU A 93 22.31 -13.29 7.52
N HIS A 94 22.64 -12.98 8.77
CA HIS A 94 21.83 -13.30 9.94
C HIS A 94 21.33 -12.07 10.70
N SER A 95 21.36 -10.88 10.09
CA SER A 95 21.05 -9.61 10.77
C SER A 95 19.65 -9.59 11.39
N PHE A 96 18.68 -10.24 10.76
CA PHE A 96 17.31 -10.38 11.31
C PHE A 96 17.22 -11.18 12.60
N LYS A 97 18.18 -12.05 12.87
CA LYS A 97 18.29 -12.81 14.13
C LYS A 97 19.23 -12.13 15.13
N MET A 98 19.87 -11.03 14.73
CA MET A 98 20.90 -10.31 15.48
C MET A 98 20.48 -8.86 15.84
N ASP A 99 19.34 -8.36 15.33
CA ASP A 99 18.83 -7.04 15.70
C ASP A 99 18.20 -7.07 17.09
N ALA A 100 18.88 -6.42 18.04
CA ALA A 100 18.40 -6.15 19.38
C ALA A 100 17.17 -5.24 19.32
N GLY A 101 15.96 -5.82 19.42
CA GLY A 101 14.71 -5.04 19.51
C GLY A 101 13.48 -5.63 18.83
N THR A 102 13.59 -6.72 18.06
CA THR A 102 12.40 -7.40 17.52
C THR A 102 11.97 -8.56 18.43
N ALA A 103 10.66 -8.74 18.63
CA ALA A 103 10.09 -9.69 19.59
C ALA A 103 10.35 -11.19 19.29
N ALA A 104 11.07 -11.53 18.23
CA ALA A 104 11.32 -12.90 17.78
C ALA A 104 12.63 -13.52 18.33
N SER A 105 13.19 -12.93 19.40
CA SER A 105 14.39 -13.33 20.16
C SER A 105 15.69 -12.69 19.68
N PRO A 106 16.01 -11.47 20.14
CA PRO A 106 17.32 -10.89 19.94
C PRO A 106 18.30 -11.54 20.92
N LEU A 107 19.43 -12.04 20.42
CA LEU A 107 20.53 -12.35 21.31
C LEU A 107 20.97 -11.08 22.07
N PRO A 108 21.30 -11.18 23.36
CA PRO A 108 21.97 -10.11 24.09
C PRO A 108 23.22 -9.60 23.35
N GLU A 109 23.53 -8.31 23.47
CA GLU A 109 24.61 -7.65 22.71
C GLU A 109 25.99 -8.27 22.97
N ASP A 110 26.26 -8.68 24.21
CA ASP A 110 27.45 -9.44 24.60
C ASP A 110 27.58 -10.76 23.82
N GLN A 111 26.48 -11.46 23.56
CA GLN A 111 26.51 -12.70 22.78
C GLN A 111 26.75 -12.44 21.29
N LEU A 112 26.28 -11.31 20.77
CA LEU A 112 26.59 -10.90 19.40
C LEU A 112 28.07 -10.55 19.25
N ILE A 113 28.64 -9.85 20.23
CA ILE A 113 30.07 -9.55 20.32
C ILE A 113 30.87 -10.85 20.33
N ASP A 114 30.48 -11.85 21.14
CA ASP A 114 31.15 -13.16 21.19
C ASP A 114 31.14 -13.87 19.82
N ILE A 115 30.01 -13.87 19.12
CA ILE A 115 29.88 -14.46 17.77
C ILE A 115 30.81 -13.75 16.78
N VAL A 116 30.83 -12.42 16.80
CA VAL A 116 31.65 -11.64 15.87
C VAL A 116 33.14 -11.81 16.18
N ALA A 117 33.53 -11.77 17.44
CA ALA A 117 34.89 -12.02 17.88
C ALA A 117 35.35 -13.43 17.47
N PHE A 118 34.50 -14.44 17.62
CA PHE A 118 34.79 -15.82 17.19
C PHE A 118 35.05 -15.92 15.68
N LEU A 119 34.36 -15.12 14.87
CA LEU A 119 34.54 -15.04 13.42
C LEU A 119 35.72 -14.13 13.00
N GLY A 120 36.46 -13.56 13.96
CA GLY A 120 37.60 -12.67 13.71
C GLY A 120 37.23 -11.22 13.45
N GLY A 121 36.02 -10.79 13.85
CA GLY A 121 35.61 -9.40 13.81
C GLY A 121 35.96 -8.62 15.08
N PRO A 122 35.88 -7.29 15.04
CA PRO A 122 36.24 -6.43 16.16
C PRO A 122 35.13 -6.39 17.23
N ALA A 123 35.45 -6.02 18.47
CA ALA A 123 34.47 -5.98 19.56
C ALA A 123 33.41 -4.88 19.37
N ASP A 124 33.82 -3.75 18.80
CA ASP A 124 32.97 -2.64 18.36
C ASP A 124 32.42 -2.88 16.94
N TYR A 125 32.05 -4.14 16.65
CA TYR A 125 31.61 -4.55 15.32
C TYR A 125 30.48 -3.69 14.74
N ARG A 126 29.64 -3.07 15.56
CA ARG A 126 28.59 -2.13 15.10
C ARG A 126 29.14 -0.84 14.50
N ALA A 127 30.31 -0.37 14.93
CA ALA A 127 30.98 0.78 14.33
C ALA A 127 31.68 0.42 13.01
N HIS A 128 32.15 -0.83 12.89
CA HIS A 128 32.82 -1.37 11.70
C HIS A 128 31.88 -1.95 10.66
N LEU A 129 30.73 -2.43 11.12
CA LEU A 129 29.52 -2.41 10.34
C LEU A 129 29.20 -0.93 10.15
N GLN A 130 29.84 -0.32 9.16
CA GLN A 130 29.14 0.57 8.24
C GLN A 130 28.03 -0.25 7.53
N LEU A 131 27.31 -1.10 8.27
CA LEU A 131 26.04 -1.57 7.83
C LEU A 131 25.25 -0.30 7.81
N PRO A 132 24.87 0.10 6.60
CA PRO A 132 24.02 1.22 6.46
C PRO A 132 22.81 0.89 7.33
N GLN A 133 22.50 1.74 8.33
CA GLN A 133 21.27 1.57 9.11
C GLN A 133 20.22 1.35 8.06
N TRP A 134 19.48 0.27 8.20
CA TRP A 134 18.72 -0.37 7.14
C TRP A 134 17.96 0.59 6.18
N PRO A 135 17.52 1.83 6.54
CA PRO A 135 17.25 2.94 5.58
C PRO A 135 18.25 3.10 4.41
N GLU A 136 19.55 2.98 4.64
CA GLU A 136 20.57 3.12 3.62
C GLU A 136 20.71 1.83 2.75
N LYS A 137 20.26 0.64 3.17
CA LYS A 137 20.29 -0.56 2.30
C LYS A 137 19.30 -0.50 1.13
N PHE A 138 18.20 0.24 1.27
CA PHE A 138 17.27 0.52 0.18
C PHE A 138 17.81 1.64 -0.74
N ALA A 139 18.45 2.67 -0.16
CA ALA A 139 19.11 3.75 -0.91
C ALA A 139 20.38 3.29 -1.66
N LEU A 140 21.12 2.30 -1.13
CA LEU A 140 22.33 1.74 -1.72
C LEU A 140 22.05 0.67 -2.78
N ALA A 141 20.81 0.54 -3.24
CA ALA A 141 20.52 -0.17 -4.48
C ALA A 141 20.83 0.71 -5.71
N THR A 142 20.85 2.05 -5.58
CA THR A 142 20.89 2.97 -6.73
C THR A 142 21.86 4.16 -6.61
N GLY A 143 22.61 4.31 -5.51
CA GLY A 143 23.54 5.45 -5.27
C GLY A 143 25.03 5.08 -5.09
N PRO A 144 25.93 6.08 -4.98
CA PRO A 144 27.34 5.87 -4.62
C PRO A 144 27.44 5.17 -3.26
N GLY A 145 28.24 4.10 -3.17
CA GLY A 145 28.28 3.22 -1.99
C GLY A 145 27.42 1.96 -2.11
N ALA A 146 26.84 1.70 -3.29
CA ALA A 146 25.93 0.58 -3.51
C ALA A 146 26.48 -0.76 -3.00
N LEU A 147 25.61 -1.55 -2.36
CA LEU A 147 25.96 -2.91 -1.94
C LEU A 147 26.52 -3.69 -3.14
N PRO A 148 27.51 -4.57 -2.94
CA PRO A 148 27.95 -5.50 -3.99
C PRO A 148 26.76 -6.22 -4.64
N ALA A 149 26.83 -6.47 -5.94
CA ALA A 149 25.68 -6.99 -6.72
C ALA A 149 25.12 -8.30 -6.13
N ASP A 150 25.99 -9.18 -5.64
CA ASP A 150 25.60 -10.43 -4.97
C ASP A 150 24.87 -10.19 -3.65
N MET A 151 25.25 -9.16 -2.89
CA MET A 151 24.52 -8.74 -1.69
C MET A 151 23.14 -8.18 -2.03
N ARG A 152 23.02 -7.35 -3.09
CA ARG A 152 21.72 -6.83 -3.54
C ARG A 152 20.75 -7.95 -3.89
N VAL A 153 21.23 -8.95 -4.65
CA VAL A 153 20.41 -10.13 -5.00
C VAL A 153 20.01 -10.94 -3.77
N ARG A 154 20.90 -11.11 -2.78
CA ARG A 154 20.57 -11.81 -1.52
C ARG A 154 19.52 -11.05 -0.70
N VAL A 155 19.70 -9.74 -0.52
CA VAL A 155 18.73 -8.89 0.18
C VAL A 155 17.38 -8.95 -0.53
N ALA A 156 17.38 -8.87 -1.86
CA ALA A 156 16.15 -8.94 -2.63
C ALA A 156 15.44 -10.27 -2.50
N ARG A 157 16.18 -11.38 -2.61
CA ARG A 157 15.62 -12.71 -2.39
C ARG A 157 15.01 -12.85 -1.00
N GLN A 158 15.68 -12.33 0.02
CA GLN A 158 15.16 -12.39 1.38
C GLN A 158 13.91 -11.53 1.56
N ALA A 159 13.88 -10.32 1.01
CA ALA A 159 12.71 -9.46 1.08
C ALA A 159 11.50 -10.06 0.34
N LEU A 160 11.72 -10.69 -0.81
CA LEU A 160 10.69 -11.41 -1.55
C LEU A 160 10.22 -12.66 -0.81
N ALA A 161 11.11 -13.37 -0.13
CA ALA A 161 10.75 -14.50 0.72
C ALA A 161 9.90 -14.05 1.93
N ASN A 162 10.29 -12.95 2.59
CA ASN A 162 9.51 -12.36 3.67
C ASN A 162 8.13 -11.91 3.17
N ARG A 163 8.08 -11.28 1.99
CA ARG A 163 6.83 -10.88 1.34
C ARG A 163 5.91 -12.09 1.10
N ALA A 164 6.43 -13.16 0.48
CA ALA A 164 5.66 -14.39 0.23
C ALA A 164 5.19 -15.07 1.53
N ALA A 165 5.87 -14.85 2.65
CA ALA A 165 5.49 -15.37 3.96
C ALA A 165 4.37 -14.57 4.64
N VAL A 166 4.02 -13.36 4.16
CA VAL A 166 2.88 -12.61 4.70
C VAL A 166 1.58 -13.36 4.36
N PRO A 167 0.73 -13.73 5.33
CA PRO A 167 -0.55 -14.38 5.02
C PRO A 167 -1.45 -13.46 4.21
N ILE A 168 -2.03 -13.97 3.13
CA ILE A 168 -3.07 -13.25 2.40
C ILE A 168 -4.33 -13.23 3.26
N ARG A 169 -4.88 -12.05 3.52
CA ARG A 169 -6.10 -11.94 4.31
C ARG A 169 -7.30 -12.45 3.52
N ALA A 170 -8.16 -13.21 4.18
CA ALA A 170 -9.35 -13.82 3.56
C ALA A 170 -10.42 -12.79 3.12
N ASP A 171 -10.38 -11.58 3.67
CA ASP A 171 -11.29 -10.48 3.34
C ASP A 171 -10.78 -9.57 2.20
N LEU A 172 -9.57 -9.82 1.68
CA LEU A 172 -9.08 -9.21 0.44
C LEU A 172 -9.69 -9.96 -0.76
N LYS A 173 -10.65 -9.32 -1.44
CA LYS A 173 -11.43 -9.96 -2.50
C LYS A 173 -10.77 -9.76 -3.87
N PRO A 174 -10.47 -10.82 -4.64
CA PRO A 174 -10.08 -10.67 -6.04
C PRO A 174 -11.29 -10.21 -6.87
N MET A 175 -11.06 -9.36 -7.86
CA MET A 175 -12.14 -8.76 -8.65
C MET A 175 -12.22 -9.32 -10.07
N PRO A 176 -13.44 -9.43 -10.66
CA PRO A 176 -13.58 -9.79 -12.08
C PRO A 176 -12.85 -8.78 -12.97
N GLY A 177 -11.88 -9.24 -13.75
CA GLY A 177 -11.00 -8.37 -14.56
C GLY A 177 -9.59 -8.18 -13.99
N GLY A 178 -9.31 -8.72 -12.80
CA GLY A 178 -8.02 -8.62 -12.12
C GLY A 178 -8.04 -7.60 -10.99
N GLY A 179 -6.98 -7.61 -10.18
CA GLY A 179 -6.88 -6.76 -8.99
C GLY A 179 -7.69 -7.28 -7.79
N PHE A 180 -7.83 -6.40 -6.81
CA PHE A 180 -8.28 -6.69 -5.46
C PHE A 180 -9.11 -5.53 -4.88
N GLN A 181 -10.05 -5.88 -4.01
CA GLN A 181 -10.88 -4.96 -3.25
C GLN A 181 -10.90 -5.33 -1.77
N TYR A 182 -10.81 -4.31 -0.93
CA TYR A 182 -11.07 -4.40 0.49
C TYR A 182 -11.65 -3.08 1.01
N ALA A 183 -12.70 -3.14 1.81
CA ALA A 183 -13.43 -1.95 2.25
C ALA A 183 -12.78 -1.23 3.44
N GLY A 184 -11.81 -1.85 4.13
CA GLY A 184 -11.22 -1.29 5.35
C GLY A 184 -12.14 -1.39 6.57
N ASP A 185 -11.55 -1.23 7.77
CA ASP A 185 -12.31 -1.08 9.01
C ASP A 185 -12.80 0.37 9.16
N THR A 186 -14.10 0.58 8.95
CA THR A 186 -14.76 1.89 9.05
C THR A 186 -15.03 2.34 10.49
N GLY A 187 -14.87 1.46 11.48
CA GLY A 187 -15.09 1.77 12.90
C GLY A 187 -14.03 2.71 13.52
N ALA A 188 -12.94 2.96 12.81
CA ALA A 188 -11.77 3.71 13.29
C ALA A 188 -11.93 5.23 13.35
N PHE A 189 -12.91 5.80 12.66
CA PHE A 189 -12.86 7.20 12.21
C PHE A 189 -13.55 8.21 13.11
N ARG A 190 -13.27 8.30 14.42
CA ARG A 190 -14.05 9.24 15.26
C ARG A 190 -13.29 9.92 16.39
N SER A 191 -12.02 10.30 16.18
CA SER A 191 -11.45 11.34 17.05
C SER A 191 -12.18 12.66 16.77
N PRO A 192 -12.89 13.28 17.73
CA PRO A 192 -13.61 14.53 17.46
C PRO A 192 -12.63 15.64 17.06
N SER A 193 -12.96 16.40 16.00
CA SER A 193 -12.19 17.59 15.62
C SER A 193 -12.93 18.84 16.04
N ALA A 194 -12.22 19.79 16.67
CA ALA A 194 -12.77 21.07 17.10
C ALA A 194 -13.02 22.02 15.91
N SER A 195 -12.35 21.82 14.77
CA SER A 195 -12.51 22.63 13.57
C SER A 195 -13.71 22.16 12.75
N ARG A 196 -14.63 23.07 12.42
CA ARG A 196 -15.79 22.78 11.55
C ARG A 196 -15.36 22.24 10.19
N LEU A 197 -14.42 22.92 9.52
CA LEU A 197 -13.95 22.51 8.19
C LEU A 197 -13.25 21.16 8.22
N GLU A 198 -12.47 20.88 9.25
CA GLU A 198 -11.80 19.60 9.37
C GLU A 198 -12.78 18.47 9.65
N ARG A 199 -13.78 18.70 10.51
CA ARG A 199 -14.87 17.75 10.71
C ARG A 199 -15.59 17.44 9.39
N ILE A 200 -16.00 18.46 8.63
CA ILE A 200 -16.69 18.26 7.34
C ILE A 200 -15.80 17.48 6.37
N ALA A 201 -14.54 17.90 6.20
CA ALA A 201 -13.61 17.27 5.28
C ALA A 201 -13.34 15.81 5.65
N ARG A 202 -13.08 15.55 6.93
CA ARG A 202 -12.86 14.21 7.44
C ARG A 202 -14.10 13.35 7.26
N ASP A 203 -15.26 13.82 7.69
CA ASP A 203 -16.47 13.02 7.68
C ASP A 203 -16.91 12.73 6.24
N GLU A 204 -16.76 13.68 5.31
CA GLU A 204 -17.03 13.45 3.88
C GLU A 204 -16.04 12.48 3.23
N ILE A 205 -14.74 12.75 3.34
CA ILE A 205 -13.74 11.96 2.60
C ILE A 205 -13.55 10.58 3.23
N LEU A 206 -13.53 10.49 4.56
CA LEU A 206 -13.35 9.20 5.26
C LEU A 206 -14.61 8.34 5.31
N HIS A 207 -15.75 8.81 4.77
CA HIS A 207 -16.95 7.99 4.63
C HIS A 207 -16.84 6.97 3.48
N GLU A 208 -16.01 7.23 2.48
CA GLU A 208 -15.91 6.39 1.27
C GLU A 208 -15.33 4.98 1.53
N GLY A 209 -14.57 4.81 2.62
CA GLY A 209 -13.96 3.54 2.96
C GLY A 209 -13.10 3.63 4.22
N GLY A 210 -12.66 2.48 4.73
CA GLY A 210 -11.78 2.39 5.90
C GLY A 210 -10.39 2.99 5.66
N PRO A 211 -9.60 3.26 6.72
CA PRO A 211 -8.27 3.84 6.59
C PRO A 211 -7.29 2.93 5.84
N THR A 212 -7.61 1.64 5.77
CA THR A 212 -6.87 0.57 5.10
C THR A 212 -7.62 0.00 3.90
N ALA A 213 -8.65 0.68 3.39
CA ALA A 213 -9.34 0.26 2.17
C ALA A 213 -8.35 0.12 1.00
N VAL A 214 -8.64 -0.82 0.12
CA VAL A 214 -7.85 -1.16 -1.07
C VAL A 214 -8.80 -1.29 -2.24
N ASN A 215 -8.48 -0.66 -3.36
CA ASN A 215 -9.10 -0.92 -4.65
C ASN A 215 -8.01 -0.85 -5.73
N THR A 216 -7.87 -1.92 -6.52
CA THR A 216 -6.86 -2.03 -7.59
C THR A 216 -7.43 -2.50 -8.93
N PHE A 217 -8.76 -2.53 -9.09
CA PHE A 217 -9.44 -3.19 -10.20
C PHE A 217 -10.13 -2.23 -11.18
N ASP A 218 -10.08 -0.92 -10.96
CA ASP A 218 -10.75 0.03 -11.84
C ASP A 218 -10.08 0.07 -13.23
N ASN A 219 -10.91 -0.12 -14.27
CA ASN A 219 -10.61 -0.50 -15.67
C ASN A 219 -9.66 0.41 -16.48
N ASN A 220 -8.94 1.36 -15.87
CA ASN A 220 -7.97 2.22 -16.53
C ASN A 220 -6.60 2.16 -15.84
N ARG A 221 -5.86 1.08 -16.12
CA ARG A 221 -4.42 0.85 -15.87
C ARG A 221 -3.82 1.48 -14.61
N PRO A 222 -3.44 0.62 -13.67
CA PRO A 222 -4.15 0.48 -12.41
C PRO A 222 -4.13 1.80 -11.61
N PRO A 223 -5.29 2.44 -11.33
CA PRO A 223 -5.34 3.34 -10.21
C PRO A 223 -5.37 2.48 -8.94
N LEU A 224 -4.25 2.44 -8.22
CA LEU A 224 -4.23 1.96 -6.85
C LEU A 224 -4.89 3.04 -5.98
N THR A 225 -6.04 2.70 -5.42
CA THR A 225 -6.73 3.49 -4.41
C THR A 225 -6.48 2.84 -3.05
N LEU A 226 -5.95 3.63 -2.11
CA LEU A 226 -5.66 3.18 -0.74
C LEU A 226 -6.28 4.11 0.29
N GLY A 227 -6.69 3.55 1.42
CA GLY A 227 -7.45 4.28 2.43
C GLY A 227 -8.80 4.73 1.89
N ALA A 228 -9.33 5.82 2.43
CA ALA A 228 -10.65 6.32 2.06
C ALA A 228 -10.67 7.03 0.69
N GLY A 229 -10.46 6.26 -0.37
CA GLY A 229 -10.56 6.76 -1.75
C GLY A 229 -9.32 7.50 -2.28
N PHE A 230 -8.19 7.51 -1.57
CA PHE A 230 -7.01 8.24 -2.04
C PHE A 230 -6.34 7.55 -3.24
N LEU A 231 -6.18 8.30 -4.32
CA LEU A 231 -5.55 7.85 -5.56
C LEU A 231 -4.06 8.21 -5.60
N GLN A 232 -3.26 7.31 -6.18
CA GLN A 232 -1.89 7.54 -6.66
C GLN A 232 -1.02 8.47 -5.78
N GLN A 233 -0.78 9.72 -6.20
CA GLN A 233 0.12 10.66 -5.54
C GLN A 233 -0.37 11.03 -4.14
N THR A 234 -1.68 11.18 -3.97
CA THR A 234 -2.27 11.47 -2.66
C THR A 234 -2.14 10.26 -1.74
N ALA A 235 -2.29 9.04 -2.29
CA ALA A 235 -2.01 7.80 -1.56
C ALA A 235 -0.54 7.71 -1.12
N ILE A 236 0.41 8.01 -2.03
CA ILE A 236 1.84 8.06 -1.72
C ILE A 236 2.09 9.07 -0.61
N GLY A 237 1.49 10.26 -0.66
CA GLY A 237 1.68 11.32 0.33
C GLY A 237 1.28 10.90 1.75
N TRP A 238 0.10 10.29 1.92
CA TRP A 238 -0.34 9.88 3.25
C TRP A 238 0.40 8.64 3.74
N ILE A 239 0.70 7.67 2.88
CA ILE A 239 1.52 6.50 3.25
C ILE A 239 2.92 6.95 3.69
N SER A 240 3.49 7.93 2.98
CA SER A 240 4.77 8.52 3.34
C SER A 240 4.73 9.21 4.70
N THR A 241 3.64 9.93 4.98
CA THR A 241 3.41 10.58 6.28
C THR A 241 3.29 9.53 7.39
N TRP A 242 2.50 8.48 7.18
CA TRP A 242 2.32 7.40 8.15
C TRP A 242 3.64 6.66 8.42
N LEU A 243 4.29 6.12 7.39
CA LEU A 243 5.51 5.33 7.55
C LEU A 243 6.70 6.18 8.01
N GLY A 244 6.71 7.49 7.70
CA GLY A 244 7.67 8.44 8.25
C GLY A 244 7.50 8.67 9.75
N GLY A 245 6.25 8.68 10.24
CA GLY A 245 5.91 8.83 11.66
C GLY A 245 5.85 7.52 12.46
N ASP A 246 5.97 6.36 11.80
CA ASP A 246 5.82 5.05 12.43
C ASP A 246 6.92 4.05 12.01
N PRO A 247 8.13 4.16 12.59
CA PRO A 247 9.27 3.32 12.23
C PRO A 247 9.00 1.81 12.32
N ALA A 248 8.18 1.38 13.29
CA ALA A 248 7.83 -0.02 13.47
C ALA A 248 6.98 -0.56 12.30
N SER A 249 6.00 0.21 11.83
CA SER A 249 5.22 -0.16 10.64
C SER A 249 6.07 -0.10 9.39
N ARG A 250 6.87 0.96 9.22
CA ARG A 250 7.81 1.10 8.10
C ARG A 250 8.74 -0.10 8.00
N GLU A 251 9.26 -0.58 9.13
CA GLU A 251 10.11 -1.77 9.16
C GLU A 251 9.41 -2.98 8.55
N LYS A 252 8.16 -3.26 8.92
CA LYS A 252 7.38 -4.38 8.37
C LYS A 252 7.30 -4.33 6.84
N PHE A 253 7.02 -3.16 6.26
CA PHE A 253 6.98 -2.99 4.79
C PHE A 253 8.34 -3.21 4.14
N ARG A 254 9.38 -2.67 4.77
CA ARG A 254 10.75 -2.70 4.28
C ARG A 254 11.31 -4.12 4.25
N LEU A 255 10.97 -4.92 5.26
CA LEU A 255 11.21 -6.36 5.29
C LEU A 255 10.57 -7.09 4.12
N ALA A 256 9.44 -6.62 3.61
CA ALA A 256 8.72 -7.15 2.46
C ALA A 256 9.14 -6.49 1.12
N GLY A 257 10.17 -5.65 1.13
CA GLY A 257 10.69 -5.00 -0.07
C GLY A 257 9.85 -3.81 -0.54
N LEU A 258 9.23 -3.06 0.38
CA LEU A 258 8.55 -1.80 0.10
C LEU A 258 9.02 -0.74 1.12
N ASP A 259 9.39 0.45 0.67
CA ASP A 259 9.82 1.53 1.56
C ASP A 259 9.32 2.89 1.06
N VAL A 260 9.48 3.92 1.89
CA VAL A 260 9.29 5.31 1.53
C VAL A 260 10.61 6.08 1.70
N GLY A 261 11.10 6.67 0.61
CA GLY A 261 12.34 7.46 0.60
C GLY A 261 12.25 8.60 -0.39
N GLY A 262 12.83 9.77 -0.05
CA GLY A 262 12.86 10.93 -0.94
C GLY A 262 11.48 11.43 -1.38
N GLY A 263 10.46 11.28 -0.53
CA GLY A 263 9.07 11.66 -0.84
C GLY A 263 8.35 10.71 -1.81
N LYS A 264 8.92 9.53 -2.08
CA LYS A 264 8.33 8.52 -2.97
C LYS A 264 8.23 7.18 -2.28
N ILE A 265 7.29 6.37 -2.73
CA ILE A 265 7.28 4.93 -2.45
C ILE A 265 8.30 4.23 -3.37
N GLN A 266 8.98 3.24 -2.83
CA GLN A 266 9.96 2.41 -3.50
C GLN A 266 9.57 0.94 -3.31
N ALA A 267 9.76 0.13 -4.35
CA ALA A 267 9.47 -1.30 -4.28
C ALA A 267 10.57 -2.11 -4.95
N LEU A 268 10.87 -3.25 -4.35
CA LEU A 268 11.85 -4.20 -4.85
C LEU A 268 11.20 -5.21 -5.80
N GLN A 269 11.84 -5.42 -6.95
CA GLN A 269 11.42 -6.40 -7.95
C GLN A 269 12.11 -7.76 -7.76
N ALA A 270 11.61 -8.76 -8.49
CA ALA A 270 12.11 -10.13 -8.48
C ALA A 270 13.61 -10.24 -8.85
N ASP A 271 14.09 -9.36 -9.73
CA ASP A 271 15.48 -9.29 -10.19
C ASP A 271 16.41 -8.51 -9.23
N GLY A 272 15.85 -7.96 -8.14
CA GLY A 272 16.55 -7.14 -7.18
C GLY A 272 16.72 -5.67 -7.57
N SER A 273 16.13 -5.23 -8.68
CA SER A 273 16.01 -3.82 -9.02
C SER A 273 15.00 -3.11 -8.11
N VAL A 274 15.22 -1.82 -7.87
CA VAL A 274 14.29 -0.95 -7.15
C VAL A 274 13.57 -0.07 -8.17
N VAL A 275 12.25 -0.04 -8.07
CA VAL A 275 11.40 0.93 -8.78
C VAL A 275 10.82 1.94 -7.81
N GLU A 276 10.44 3.12 -8.31
CA GLU A 276 9.91 4.23 -7.51
C GLU A 276 8.58 4.75 -8.05
N GLY A 277 7.86 5.49 -7.21
CA GLY A 277 6.67 6.26 -7.60
C GLY A 277 5.58 5.36 -8.18
N ALA A 278 5.07 5.71 -9.37
CA ALA A 278 4.00 4.97 -10.03
C ALA A 278 4.36 3.50 -10.32
N ALA A 279 5.61 3.21 -10.68
CA ALA A 279 6.05 1.84 -10.93
C ALA A 279 6.07 0.99 -9.65
N ALA A 280 6.51 1.59 -8.53
CA ALA A 280 6.42 0.95 -7.21
C ALA A 280 4.97 0.74 -6.75
N MET A 281 4.07 1.69 -7.02
CA MET A 281 2.64 1.51 -6.79
C MET A 281 2.05 0.38 -7.63
N GLY A 282 2.54 0.18 -8.86
CA GLY A 282 2.16 -0.97 -9.69
C GLY A 282 2.56 -2.32 -9.06
N VAL A 283 3.76 -2.41 -8.50
CA VAL A 283 4.21 -3.59 -7.73
C VAL A 283 3.31 -3.81 -6.51
N PHE A 284 3.02 -2.75 -5.76
CA PHE A 284 2.16 -2.82 -4.58
C PHE A 284 0.73 -3.27 -4.93
N ALA A 285 0.14 -2.71 -5.99
CA ALA A 285 -1.22 -3.01 -6.44
C ALA A 285 -1.40 -4.46 -6.92
N ALA A 286 -0.35 -5.04 -7.51
CA ALA A 286 -0.40 -6.38 -8.08
C ALA A 286 -0.16 -7.50 -7.05
N ASP A 287 0.36 -7.17 -5.86
CA ASP A 287 0.87 -8.15 -4.91
C ASP A 287 -0.05 -8.29 -3.68
N ALA A 288 -0.86 -9.35 -3.66
CA ALA A 288 -1.81 -9.63 -2.58
C ALA A 288 -1.16 -9.72 -1.19
N HIS A 289 0.13 -10.11 -1.12
CA HIS A 289 0.85 -10.18 0.15
C HIS A 289 1.17 -8.77 0.67
N LEU A 290 1.60 -7.85 -0.20
CA LEU A 290 1.83 -6.46 0.20
C LEU A 290 0.52 -5.77 0.58
N LEU A 291 -0.56 -5.98 -0.17
CA LEU A 291 -1.88 -5.45 0.18
C LEU A 291 -2.36 -5.98 1.53
N SER A 292 -2.18 -7.28 1.79
CA SER A 292 -2.52 -7.88 3.08
C SER A 292 -1.64 -7.34 4.22
N LEU A 293 -0.33 -7.13 3.97
CA LEU A 293 0.56 -6.49 4.93
C LEU A 293 0.09 -5.09 5.29
N PHE A 294 -0.35 -4.32 4.28
CA PHE A 294 -0.90 -2.98 4.47
C PHE A 294 -2.15 -2.98 5.34
N MET A 295 -3.09 -3.85 5.04
CA MET A 295 -4.32 -4.00 5.81
C MET A 295 -4.01 -4.42 7.26
N THR A 296 -3.23 -5.49 7.45
CA THR A 296 -2.88 -6.00 8.79
C THR A 296 -2.08 -4.99 9.61
N THR A 297 -1.11 -4.31 8.99
CA THR A 297 -0.28 -3.32 9.69
C THR A 297 -1.09 -2.07 10.02
N GLY A 298 -1.94 -1.61 9.11
CA GLY A 298 -2.75 -0.40 9.34
C GLY A 298 -3.93 -0.60 10.29
N GLU A 299 -4.39 -1.84 10.48
CA GLU A 299 -5.42 -2.18 11.46
C GLU A 299 -4.87 -2.64 12.82
N ASP A 300 -3.56 -2.80 12.93
CA ASP A 300 -2.88 -3.02 14.20
C ASP A 300 -3.24 -1.89 15.18
N PRO A 301 -3.74 -2.17 16.40
CA PRO A 301 -4.11 -1.14 17.36
C PRO A 301 -3.01 -0.11 17.63
N ALA A 302 -1.73 -0.48 17.54
CA ALA A 302 -0.61 0.43 17.75
C ALA A 302 -0.37 1.40 16.58
N ALA A 303 -0.86 1.07 15.39
CA ALA A 303 -0.67 1.86 14.15
C ALA A 303 -1.95 2.53 13.66
N LYS A 304 -3.13 2.00 13.99
CA LYS A 304 -4.43 2.40 13.47
C LYS A 304 -4.70 3.91 13.58
N THR A 305 -4.44 4.51 14.73
CA THR A 305 -4.60 5.96 14.92
C THR A 305 -3.62 6.74 14.03
N LYS A 306 -2.38 6.27 13.87
CA LYS A 306 -1.36 6.93 13.03
C LYS A 306 -1.73 6.90 11.55
N VAL A 307 -2.36 5.82 11.07
CA VAL A 307 -2.90 5.73 9.70
C VAL A 307 -3.97 6.77 9.47
N VAL A 308 -4.93 6.88 10.41
CA VAL A 308 -6.01 7.86 10.33
C VAL A 308 -5.46 9.28 10.37
N ASP A 309 -4.56 9.58 11.32
CA ASP A 309 -3.94 10.90 11.46
C ASP A 309 -3.16 11.31 10.21
N ALA A 310 -2.46 10.36 9.56
CA ALA A 310 -1.78 10.62 8.30
C ALA A 310 -2.74 10.96 7.16
N GLN A 311 -3.89 10.28 7.05
CA GLN A 311 -4.93 10.64 6.07
C GLN A 311 -5.55 12.00 6.37
N VAL A 312 -5.86 12.29 7.65
CA VAL A 312 -6.37 13.60 8.08
C VAL A 312 -5.38 14.72 7.78
N ALA A 313 -4.07 14.48 7.96
CA ALA A 313 -3.04 15.46 7.62
C ALA A 313 -3.05 15.82 6.13
N VAL A 314 -3.20 14.82 5.25
CA VAL A 314 -3.33 15.04 3.81
C VAL A 314 -4.65 15.71 3.44
N ILE A 315 -5.76 15.35 4.11
CA ILE A 315 -7.04 16.06 3.95
C ILE A 315 -6.89 17.54 4.31
N ARG A 316 -6.27 17.85 5.45
CA ARG A 316 -6.02 19.22 5.90
C ARG A 316 -5.19 20.00 4.88
N ALA A 317 -4.12 19.40 4.37
CA ALA A 317 -3.24 20.04 3.40
C ALA A 317 -3.92 20.35 2.06
N ASN A 318 -4.78 19.44 1.57
CA ASN A 318 -5.33 19.53 0.21
C ASN A 318 -6.75 20.11 0.14
N HIS A 319 -7.57 19.91 1.18
CA HIS A 319 -9.00 20.23 1.15
C HIS A 319 -9.36 21.47 1.97
N ILE A 320 -8.61 21.77 3.04
CA ILE A 320 -8.82 22.95 3.89
C ILE A 320 -7.96 24.11 3.35
N ASN A 321 -8.22 24.48 2.11
CA ASN A 321 -7.51 25.53 1.39
C ASN A 321 -8.22 26.89 1.55
N ALA A 322 -7.71 27.92 0.87
CA ALA A 322 -8.27 29.27 0.91
C ALA A 322 -9.73 29.35 0.40
N ALA A 323 -10.16 28.46 -0.50
CA ALA A 323 -11.54 28.38 -0.97
C ALA A 323 -12.46 27.87 0.16
N ALA A 324 -12.06 26.79 0.84
CA ALA A 324 -12.80 26.24 1.98
C ALA A 324 -12.96 27.27 3.12
N GLN A 325 -11.88 28.00 3.44
CA GLN A 325 -11.91 29.06 4.46
C GLN A 325 -12.84 30.22 4.06
N ALA A 326 -12.84 30.61 2.78
CA ALA A 326 -13.74 31.65 2.29
C ALA A 326 -15.21 31.19 2.32
N ALA A 327 -15.51 29.95 1.93
CA ALA A 327 -16.84 29.36 2.02
C ALA A 327 -17.33 29.27 3.48
N ASP A 328 -16.46 28.89 4.41
CA ASP A 328 -16.76 28.87 5.85
C ASP A 328 -17.08 30.27 6.38
N LYS A 329 -16.26 31.27 6.04
CA LYS A 329 -16.50 32.69 6.38
C LYS A 329 -17.81 33.21 5.79
N ALA A 330 -18.15 32.78 4.58
CA ALA A 330 -19.42 33.08 3.91
C ALA A 330 -20.61 32.27 4.46
N LYS A 331 -20.39 31.42 5.47
CA LYS A 331 -21.41 30.59 6.13
C LYS A 331 -22.15 29.65 5.18
N TRP A 332 -21.45 29.10 4.18
CA TRP A 332 -22.01 28.02 3.36
C TRP A 332 -22.42 26.83 4.22
N SER A 333 -23.39 26.03 3.77
CA SER A 333 -23.84 24.83 4.48
C SER A 333 -22.75 23.76 4.56
N ASP A 334 -22.80 22.89 5.58
CA ASP A 334 -21.88 21.75 5.71
C ASP A 334 -21.96 20.86 4.44
N THR A 335 -23.15 20.68 3.88
CA THR A 335 -23.38 19.92 2.64
C THR A 335 -22.71 20.53 1.42
N ALA A 336 -22.80 21.86 1.21
CA ALA A 336 -22.15 22.50 0.07
C ALA A 336 -20.61 22.40 0.16
N ILE A 337 -20.06 22.59 1.36
CA ILE A 337 -18.63 22.42 1.64
C ILE A 337 -18.21 20.97 1.39
N ALA A 338 -18.96 19.99 1.92
CA ALA A 338 -18.69 18.57 1.73
C ALA A 338 -18.67 18.18 0.24
N VAL A 339 -19.67 18.60 -0.52
CA VAL A 339 -19.74 18.35 -1.98
C VAL A 339 -18.50 18.91 -2.69
N CYS A 340 -18.06 20.13 -2.38
CA CYS A 340 -16.85 20.70 -2.99
C CYS A 340 -15.56 19.97 -2.57
N MET A 341 -15.48 19.52 -1.31
CA MET A 341 -14.36 18.71 -0.82
C MET A 341 -14.30 17.37 -1.55
N HIS A 342 -15.43 16.69 -1.71
CA HIS A 342 -15.52 15.43 -2.43
C HIS A 342 -15.07 15.58 -3.89
N ILE A 343 -15.56 16.62 -4.58
CA ILE A 343 -15.11 16.91 -5.96
C ILE A 343 -13.60 17.12 -6.02
N THR A 344 -13.04 17.83 -5.04
CA THR A 344 -11.60 18.10 -4.97
C THR A 344 -10.78 16.84 -4.67
N HIS A 345 -11.31 15.93 -3.85
CA HIS A 345 -10.69 14.65 -3.54
C HIS A 345 -10.61 13.77 -4.78
N TRP A 346 -11.73 13.66 -5.50
CA TRP A 346 -11.82 12.76 -6.63
C TRP A 346 -11.15 13.29 -7.89
N LEU A 347 -11.36 14.58 -8.20
CA LEU A 347 -10.87 15.24 -9.41
C LEU A 347 -10.26 16.61 -9.08
N PRO A 348 -9.06 16.65 -8.45
CA PRO A 348 -8.45 17.89 -7.97
C PRO A 348 -8.34 19.00 -9.01
N ALA A 349 -8.09 18.66 -10.27
CA ALA A 349 -7.96 19.60 -11.38
C ALA A 349 -9.26 20.40 -11.66
N PHE A 350 -10.42 19.82 -11.34
CA PHE A 350 -11.73 20.45 -11.53
C PHE A 350 -12.37 20.90 -10.22
N GLY A 351 -11.73 20.62 -9.08
CA GLY A 351 -12.21 21.05 -7.76
C GLY A 351 -11.92 22.53 -7.47
N TRP A 352 -12.46 23.00 -6.34
CA TRP A 352 -12.34 24.39 -5.90
C TRP A 352 -10.91 24.81 -5.49
N GLY A 353 -9.98 23.86 -5.36
CA GLY A 353 -8.58 24.16 -5.06
C GLY A 353 -7.89 24.78 -6.28
N ALA A 354 -8.19 24.28 -7.47
CA ALA A 354 -7.70 24.81 -8.74
C ALA A 354 -8.60 25.91 -9.32
N ASN A 355 -9.90 25.92 -8.98
CA ASN A 355 -10.92 26.79 -9.59
C ASN A 355 -11.66 27.61 -8.51
N LYS A 356 -10.89 28.26 -7.63
CA LYS A 356 -11.44 28.88 -6.41
C LYS A 356 -12.55 29.89 -6.71
N ASP A 357 -12.32 30.80 -7.65
CA ASP A 357 -13.21 31.94 -7.87
C ASP A 357 -14.53 31.49 -8.51
N GLU A 358 -14.48 30.50 -9.41
CA GLU A 358 -15.65 29.88 -10.05
C GLU A 358 -16.54 29.19 -9.02
N TYR A 359 -15.95 28.45 -8.09
CA TYR A 359 -16.72 27.81 -7.03
C TYR A 359 -17.28 28.84 -6.06
N LEU A 360 -16.49 29.82 -5.59
CA LEU A 360 -16.99 30.83 -4.65
C LEU A 360 -18.15 31.66 -5.23
N ALA A 361 -18.17 31.88 -6.55
CA ALA A 361 -19.27 32.55 -7.24
C ALA A 361 -20.62 31.80 -7.15
N THR A 362 -20.62 30.51 -6.80
CA THR A 362 -21.85 29.73 -6.61
C THR A 362 -22.60 30.10 -5.33
N ASN A 363 -21.95 30.79 -4.39
CA ASN A 363 -22.51 31.15 -3.09
C ASN A 363 -23.11 29.95 -2.31
N GLY A 364 -22.55 28.75 -2.52
CA GLY A 364 -22.96 27.53 -1.83
C GLY A 364 -24.23 26.89 -2.38
N ASP A 365 -24.76 27.37 -3.51
CA ASP A 365 -25.88 26.72 -4.19
C ASP A 365 -25.44 25.40 -4.83
N LEU A 366 -26.07 24.29 -4.42
CA LEU A 366 -25.66 22.95 -4.84
C LEU A 366 -25.80 22.74 -6.36
N LEU A 367 -26.83 23.28 -6.99
CA LEU A 367 -27.01 23.16 -8.44
C LEU A 367 -25.94 23.96 -9.19
N ALA A 368 -25.62 25.16 -8.74
CA ALA A 368 -24.55 25.99 -9.30
C ALA A 368 -23.17 25.35 -9.09
N ILE A 369 -22.92 24.69 -7.96
CA ILE A 369 -21.72 23.87 -7.72
C ILE A 369 -21.62 22.74 -8.75
N VAL A 370 -22.69 21.96 -8.93
CA VAL A 370 -22.75 20.86 -9.92
C VAL A 370 -22.53 21.37 -11.35
N LYS A 371 -23.16 22.50 -11.71
CA LYS A 371 -22.98 23.13 -13.02
C LYS A 371 -21.54 23.63 -13.23
N THR A 372 -20.94 24.21 -12.20
CA THR A 372 -19.55 24.69 -12.24
C THR A 372 -18.60 23.52 -12.47
N PHE A 373 -18.74 22.46 -11.68
CA PHE A 373 -18.00 21.22 -11.89
C PHE A 373 -18.19 20.68 -13.32
N GLY A 374 -19.44 20.55 -13.79
CA GLY A 374 -19.71 19.98 -15.11
C GLY A 374 -19.15 20.80 -16.27
N ARG A 375 -19.10 22.13 -16.14
CA ARG A 375 -18.43 23.00 -17.13
C ARG A 375 -16.92 22.82 -17.15
N LEU A 376 -16.29 22.65 -15.99
CA LEU A 376 -14.85 22.48 -15.86
C LEU A 376 -14.38 21.09 -16.34
N ALA A 377 -15.09 20.05 -15.91
CA ALA A 377 -14.75 18.65 -16.19
C ALA A 377 -15.27 18.16 -17.55
N GLY A 378 -16.30 18.81 -18.09
CA GLY A 378 -16.96 18.38 -19.31
C GLY A 378 -16.17 18.67 -20.58
N VAL A 379 -16.58 18.01 -21.66
CA VAL A 379 -16.03 18.17 -23.00
C VAL A 379 -17.07 18.79 -23.91
N THR A 380 -16.69 19.87 -24.58
CA THR A 380 -17.53 20.53 -25.58
C THR A 380 -17.58 19.68 -26.85
N ARG A 381 -18.79 19.48 -27.35
CA ARG A 381 -19.11 18.67 -28.54
C ARG A 381 -19.37 19.52 -29.77
N GLY A 382 -19.56 18.86 -30.92
CA GLY A 382 -19.82 19.52 -32.21
C GLY A 382 -21.03 20.45 -32.17
N SER A 383 -22.10 20.03 -31.49
CA SER A 383 -23.30 20.85 -31.23
C SER A 383 -23.07 22.03 -30.28
N GLY A 384 -21.92 22.12 -29.63
CA GLY A 384 -21.66 23.06 -28.54
C GLY A 384 -22.22 22.62 -27.18
N ALA A 385 -22.80 21.43 -27.08
CA ALA A 385 -23.14 20.82 -25.79
C ALA A 385 -21.87 20.52 -24.98
N VAL A 386 -21.93 20.67 -23.65
CA VAL A 386 -20.88 20.22 -22.73
C VAL A 386 -21.33 18.91 -22.12
N ILE A 387 -20.60 17.83 -22.36
CA ILE A 387 -20.94 16.51 -21.84
C ILE A 387 -19.97 16.09 -20.74
N VAL A 388 -20.49 15.37 -19.75
CA VAL A 388 -19.73 14.82 -18.63
C VAL A 388 -19.96 13.30 -18.56
N GLY A 389 -18.87 12.53 -18.48
CA GLY A 389 -18.93 11.08 -18.26
C GLY A 389 -18.90 10.18 -19.50
N ASN A 390 -18.31 10.64 -20.61
CA ASN A 390 -18.24 9.85 -21.85
C ASN A 390 -16.84 9.27 -22.19
N GLY A 391 -15.92 9.26 -21.22
CA GLY A 391 -14.62 8.58 -21.36
C GLY A 391 -13.61 9.30 -22.27
N ASP A 392 -13.82 10.57 -22.59
CA ASP A 392 -12.97 11.41 -23.44
C ASP A 392 -11.76 12.04 -22.70
N ASN A 393 -11.06 11.22 -21.92
CA ASN A 393 -9.76 11.47 -21.29
C ASN A 393 -9.65 12.55 -20.20
N ARG A 394 -10.67 13.40 -19.96
CA ARG A 394 -10.62 14.39 -18.86
C ARG A 394 -11.06 13.81 -17.51
N CYS A 395 -12.05 12.92 -17.54
CA CYS A 395 -12.39 12.03 -16.44
C CYS A 395 -12.21 10.61 -16.95
N THR A 396 -11.13 9.95 -16.53
CA THR A 396 -10.79 8.59 -16.97
C THR A 396 -11.84 7.57 -16.52
N THR A 397 -12.57 7.85 -15.46
CA THR A 397 -13.79 7.13 -15.09
C THR A 397 -15.01 7.93 -15.58
N PRO A 398 -16.00 7.28 -16.22
CA PRO A 398 -17.24 7.93 -16.58
C PRO A 398 -17.86 8.52 -15.32
N PHE A 399 -17.93 9.83 -15.25
CA PHE A 399 -18.71 10.58 -14.27
C PHE A 399 -20.19 10.28 -14.52
N SER A 400 -20.63 9.11 -14.08
CA SER A 400 -22.03 8.71 -14.07
C SER A 400 -22.72 9.39 -12.89
N GLY A 401 -24.02 9.69 -13.03
CA GLY A 401 -24.83 10.24 -11.94
C GLY A 401 -24.78 9.45 -10.62
N SER A 402 -24.31 8.20 -10.63
CA SER A 402 -24.03 7.40 -9.43
C SER A 402 -22.90 7.93 -8.55
N HIS A 403 -21.95 8.71 -9.09
CA HIS A 403 -20.91 9.34 -8.26
C HIS A 403 -21.51 10.44 -7.38
N PHE A 404 -22.51 11.17 -7.89
CA PHE A 404 -23.19 12.18 -7.09
C PHE A 404 -24.06 11.59 -5.96
N ASP A 405 -24.34 10.28 -5.96
CA ASP A 405 -25.12 9.62 -4.89
C ASP A 405 -24.38 9.62 -3.55
N VAL A 406 -23.05 9.72 -3.54
CA VAL A 406 -22.26 9.73 -2.30
C VAL A 406 -21.84 11.12 -1.86
N PHE A 407 -22.04 12.16 -2.68
CA PHE A 407 -21.58 13.51 -2.34
C PHE A 407 -22.50 14.12 -1.27
N GLY A 408 -21.90 14.48 -0.14
CA GLY A 408 -22.58 14.95 1.07
C GLY A 408 -22.93 13.83 2.06
N ALA A 409 -22.57 12.58 1.78
CA ALA A 409 -22.89 11.44 2.65
C ALA A 409 -22.23 11.55 4.02
N GLY A 410 -21.01 12.10 4.10
CA GLY A 410 -20.29 12.25 5.36
C GLY A 410 -20.94 13.21 6.34
N VAL A 411 -21.72 14.17 5.82
CA VAL A 411 -22.49 15.13 6.62
C VAL A 411 -23.98 14.77 6.70
N GLY A 412 -24.32 13.50 6.42
CA GLY A 412 -25.68 12.96 6.57
C GLY A 412 -26.66 13.37 5.48
N GLN A 413 -26.17 13.82 4.32
CA GLN A 413 -26.98 14.21 3.16
C GLN A 413 -26.50 13.48 1.89
N PRO A 414 -26.52 12.13 1.87
CA PRO A 414 -26.09 11.37 0.70
C PRO A 414 -26.92 11.77 -0.52
N GLY A 415 -26.27 11.97 -1.65
CA GLY A 415 -26.96 12.31 -2.90
C GLY A 415 -27.41 13.76 -2.99
N ALA A 416 -26.90 14.67 -2.14
CA ALA A 416 -27.32 16.08 -2.16
C ALA A 416 -27.05 16.74 -3.51
N ALA A 417 -25.87 16.51 -4.08
CA ALA A 417 -25.50 17.00 -5.42
C ALA A 417 -26.43 16.44 -6.51
N ARG A 418 -26.74 15.14 -6.44
CA ARG A 418 -27.67 14.51 -7.39
C ARG A 418 -29.08 15.06 -7.24
N THR A 419 -29.57 15.21 -6.02
CA THR A 419 -30.92 15.72 -5.73
C THR A 419 -31.09 17.12 -6.30
N ALA A 420 -30.10 18.00 -6.10
CA ALA A 420 -30.10 19.33 -6.71
C ALA A 420 -30.11 19.28 -8.25
N ALA A 421 -29.27 18.42 -8.84
CA ALA A 421 -29.17 18.27 -10.29
C ALA A 421 -30.45 17.69 -10.92
N VAL A 422 -30.99 16.61 -10.36
CA VAL A 422 -32.18 15.91 -10.86
C VAL A 422 -33.44 16.75 -10.64
N GLY A 423 -33.56 17.43 -9.50
CA GLY A 423 -34.71 18.29 -9.21
C GLY A 423 -34.86 19.45 -10.19
N ALA A 424 -33.75 19.90 -10.80
CA ALA A 424 -33.75 20.97 -11.79
C ALA A 424 -33.62 20.47 -13.25
N GLY A 425 -33.08 19.27 -13.45
CA GLY A 425 -32.74 18.75 -14.76
C GLY A 425 -33.86 17.98 -15.45
N THR A 426 -33.72 17.78 -16.75
CA THR A 426 -34.62 16.93 -17.55
C THR A 426 -33.85 15.69 -18.02
N LYS A 427 -34.40 14.51 -17.78
CA LYS A 427 -33.87 13.26 -18.33
C LYS A 427 -34.18 13.20 -19.83
N ILE A 428 -33.18 12.94 -20.66
CA ILE A 428 -33.33 12.66 -22.09
C ILE A 428 -32.64 11.34 -22.41
N THR A 429 -33.13 10.62 -23.43
CA THR A 429 -32.50 9.37 -23.91
C THR A 429 -32.02 9.59 -25.32
N SER A 430 -30.70 9.58 -25.53
CA SER A 430 -30.10 9.94 -26.82
C SER A 430 -28.74 9.25 -27.01
N SER A 431 -28.35 9.01 -28.25
CA SER A 431 -26.99 8.60 -28.60
C SER A 431 -26.04 9.80 -28.55
N LEU A 432 -24.73 9.56 -28.53
CA LEU A 432 -23.76 10.65 -28.58
C LEU A 432 -23.81 11.38 -29.93
N GLU A 433 -24.07 10.65 -31.01
CA GLU A 433 -24.22 11.17 -32.36
C GLU A 433 -25.43 12.12 -32.46
N GLU A 434 -26.57 11.70 -31.93
CA GLU A 434 -27.77 12.56 -31.84
C GLU A 434 -27.50 13.83 -31.01
N ILE A 435 -26.70 13.74 -29.95
CA ILE A 435 -26.28 14.92 -29.17
C ILE A 435 -25.36 15.84 -29.99
N ASP A 436 -24.44 15.28 -30.77
CA ASP A 436 -23.50 16.03 -31.61
C ASP A 436 -24.21 16.80 -32.73
N GLU A 437 -25.35 16.29 -33.23
CA GLU A 437 -26.10 16.84 -34.36
C GLU A 437 -27.26 17.76 -33.96
N SER A 438 -27.70 17.72 -32.71
CA SER A 438 -28.87 18.46 -32.24
C SER A 438 -28.53 19.90 -31.80
N GLU A 439 -29.09 20.90 -32.50
CA GLU A 439 -29.01 22.31 -32.11
C GLU A 439 -29.69 22.60 -30.75
N ASP A 440 -30.69 21.80 -30.34
CA ASP A 440 -31.36 21.94 -29.04
C ASP A 440 -30.39 21.69 -27.85
N ASN A 441 -29.28 21.00 -28.11
CA ASN A 441 -28.25 20.74 -27.12
C ASN A 441 -27.17 21.82 -27.06
N LYS A 442 -27.22 22.84 -27.91
CA LYS A 442 -26.21 23.90 -27.96
C LYS A 442 -26.11 24.66 -26.64
N GLY A 443 -24.92 24.63 -26.04
CA GLY A 443 -24.64 25.23 -24.74
C GLY A 443 -25.31 24.52 -23.55
N GLN A 444 -25.94 23.36 -23.75
CA GLN A 444 -26.51 22.56 -22.66
C GLN A 444 -25.40 21.82 -21.91
N LEU A 445 -25.62 21.60 -20.62
CA LEU A 445 -24.77 20.73 -19.79
C LEU A 445 -25.47 19.39 -19.59
N LEU A 446 -24.83 18.32 -20.06
CA LEU A 446 -25.38 16.96 -20.08
C LEU A 446 -24.52 16.02 -19.24
N PHE A 447 -25.11 15.42 -18.19
CA PHE A 447 -24.47 14.38 -17.41
C PHE A 447 -25.00 13.01 -17.82
N ARG A 448 -24.11 12.06 -18.10
CA ARG A 448 -24.52 10.70 -18.43
C ARG A 448 -25.07 9.96 -17.19
N LEU A 449 -26.16 9.22 -17.35
CA LEU A 449 -26.84 8.44 -16.30
C LEU A 449 -26.63 6.92 -16.48
N GLY A 450 -25.42 6.48 -16.79
CA GLY A 450 -25.11 5.06 -16.97
C GLY A 450 -23.66 4.79 -17.37
N PRO A 451 -23.27 3.50 -17.49
CA PRO A 451 -21.92 3.12 -17.91
C PRO A 451 -21.63 3.59 -19.33
N PRO A 452 -20.36 3.69 -19.76
CA PRO A 452 -19.94 4.03 -21.12
C PRO A 452 -20.63 3.13 -22.14
N ALA A 453 -20.88 3.66 -23.33
CA ALA A 453 -21.51 2.95 -24.43
C ALA A 453 -20.89 3.48 -25.72
N ASN A 454 -20.98 2.68 -26.78
CA ASN A 454 -20.56 3.13 -28.11
C ASN A 454 -21.37 4.37 -28.54
N ARG A 455 -20.84 5.14 -29.50
CA ARG A 455 -21.42 6.43 -29.90
C ARG A 455 -22.88 6.35 -30.36
N THR A 456 -23.28 5.20 -30.90
CA THR A 456 -24.60 4.96 -31.46
C THR A 456 -25.61 4.42 -30.46
N ALA A 457 -25.17 3.87 -29.32
CA ALA A 457 -26.09 3.41 -28.28
C ALA A 457 -26.77 4.60 -27.62
N LYS A 458 -28.10 4.55 -27.56
CA LYS A 458 -28.89 5.49 -26.78
C LYS A 458 -28.67 5.21 -25.30
N VAL A 459 -28.36 6.26 -24.56
CA VAL A 459 -28.24 6.23 -23.12
C VAL A 459 -28.99 7.39 -22.50
N ASP A 460 -29.21 7.29 -21.20
CA ASP A 460 -29.87 8.34 -20.45
C ASP A 460 -28.88 9.45 -20.11
N TRP A 461 -29.32 10.69 -20.29
CA TRP A 461 -28.61 11.91 -19.94
C TRP A 461 -29.49 12.78 -19.06
N LEU A 462 -28.87 13.44 -18.08
CA LEU A 462 -29.47 14.52 -17.32
C LEU A 462 -29.06 15.85 -17.95
N ARG A 463 -30.02 16.53 -18.56
CA ARG A 463 -29.85 17.88 -19.12
C ARG A 463 -30.17 18.92 -18.06
N LEU A 464 -29.18 19.70 -17.66
CA LEU A 464 -29.36 20.78 -16.69
C LEU A 464 -29.83 22.07 -17.36
N PRO A 465 -30.67 22.90 -16.69
CA PRO A 465 -31.19 24.12 -17.27
C PRO A 465 -30.07 25.16 -17.50
N GLN A 466 -30.17 25.90 -18.60
CA GLN A 466 -29.28 27.03 -18.88
C GLN A 466 -29.64 28.21 -17.96
N ARG A 467 -28.76 28.49 -16.99
CA ARG A 467 -28.72 29.54 -15.94
C ARG A 467 -28.54 28.89 -14.59
#